data_AF-A0A840RZZ3-F1
#
_entry.id   AF-A0A840RZZ3-F1
#
_cell.length_a   1.000
_cell.length_b   1.000
_cell.length_c   1.000
_cell.angle_alpha   90.00
_cell.angle_beta   90.00
_cell.angle_gamma   90.00
#
_symmetry.space_group_name_H-M   'P 1'
#
loop_
_entity.id
_entity.type
_entity.pdbx_description
1 polymer ?
#
loop_
_entity_poly.entity_id
_entity_poly.type
_entity_poly.pdbx_seq_one_letter_code
_entity_poly.pdbx_strand_id
1 'polypeptide(L)' 'MSDLSVSPLSALPPLVTREVWASAVGLTLDTVNSQCDRGYWPVVKIGRYSLVNVEAIRVKAAERAQEFAL' A
#
# COMPACT_ATOMS: atom_id res chain seq x y z
N MET A 1 8.63 22.77 16.25
CA MET A 1 7.71 21.83 15.57
C MET A 1 8.32 21.54 14.22
N SER A 2 9.03 20.42 14.11
CA SER A 2 9.52 19.93 12.83
C SER A 2 8.31 19.68 11.93
N ASP A 3 8.34 20.22 10.73
CA ASP A 3 7.35 19.97 9.69
C ASP A 3 7.42 18.47 9.38
N LEU A 4 6.51 17.69 9.97
CA LEU A 4 6.32 16.30 9.61
C LEU A 4 5.70 16.36 8.22
N SER A 5 6.56 16.36 7.19
CA SER A 5 6.17 16.02 5.84
C SER A 5 5.51 14.64 5.91
N VAL A 6 4.20 14.63 6.12
CA VAL A 6 3.39 13.43 6.11
C VAL A 6 3.55 12.87 4.71
N SER A 7 4.27 11.76 4.58
CA SER A 7 4.34 11.04 3.31
C SER A 7 2.91 10.84 2.81
N PRO A 8 2.59 11.08 1.52
CA PRO A 8 1.22 10.92 1.01
C PRO A 8 0.66 9.52 1.30
N LEU A 9 1.54 8.52 1.44
CA LEU A 9 1.16 7.19 1.86
C LEU A 9 0.75 7.08 3.33
N SER A 10 1.25 7.93 4.23
CA SER A 10 0.88 7.97 5.66
C SER A 10 -0.50 8.57 5.91
N ALA A 11 -1.06 9.30 4.95
CA ALA A 11 -2.41 9.86 5.03
C ALA A 11 -3.51 8.87 4.58
N LEU A 12 -3.15 7.74 3.98
CA LEU A 12 -4.12 6.75 3.51
C LEU A 12 -4.76 5.98 4.69
N PRO A 13 -6.06 5.64 4.58
CA PRO A 13 -6.68 4.69 5.50
C PRO A 13 -5.98 3.32 5.51
N PRO A 14 -6.13 2.52 6.59
CA PRO A 14 -5.53 1.19 6.70
C PRO A 14 -5.87 0.23 5.56
N LEU A 15 -7.10 0.32 5.05
CA LEU A 15 -7.60 -0.46 3.94
C LEU A 15 -8.09 0.49 2.85
N VAL A 16 -7.67 0.25 1.61
CA VAL A 16 -8.10 1.05 0.46
C VAL A 16 -8.49 0.16 -0.72
N THR A 17 -9.24 0.70 -1.66
CA THR A 17 -9.52 0.00 -2.91
C THR A 17 -8.27 -0.08 -3.78
N ARG A 18 -8.29 -0.96 -4.78
CA ARG A 18 -7.18 -1.13 -5.72
C ARG A 18 -6.94 0.14 -6.56
N GLU A 19 -8.00 0.88 -6.87
CA GLU A 19 -7.95 2.17 -7.58
C GLU A 19 -7.25 3.25 -6.77
N VAL A 20 -7.61 3.39 -5.49
CA VAL A 20 -6.95 4.34 -4.58
C VAL A 20 -5.48 3.97 -4.42
N TRP A 21 -5.16 2.68 -4.26
CA TRP A 21 -3.78 2.24 -4.15
C TRP A 21 -2.98 2.53 -5.43
N ALA A 22 -3.53 2.21 -6.61
CA ALA A 22 -2.89 2.47 -7.90
C ALA A 22 -2.54 3.95 -8.07
N SER A 23 -3.48 4.84 -7.76
CA SER A 23 -3.24 6.28 -7.75
C SER A 23 -2.15 6.68 -6.75
N ALA A 24 -2.14 6.09 -5.56
CA ALA A 24 -1.21 6.45 -4.50
C ALA A 24 0.24 6.01 -4.79
N VAL A 25 0.44 4.87 -5.45
CA VAL A 25 1.78 4.36 -5.81
C VAL A 25 2.23 4.73 -7.22
N GLY A 26 1.41 5.45 -7.99
CA GLY A 26 1.74 5.87 -9.34
C GLY A 26 1.79 4.73 -10.36
N LEU A 27 1.01 3.67 -10.14
CA LEU A 27 0.90 2.52 -11.05
C LEU A 27 -0.45 2.53 -11.78
N THR A 28 -0.53 1.85 -12.92
CA THR A 28 -1.82 1.62 -13.59
C THR A 28 -2.70 0.67 -12.79
N LEU A 29 -4.02 0.83 -12.88
CA LEU A 29 -4.98 -0.05 -12.22
C LEU A 29 -4.81 -1.52 -12.67
N ASP A 30 -4.56 -1.76 -13.97
CA ASP A 30 -4.33 -3.11 -14.52
C ASP A 30 -3.10 -3.79 -13.91
N THR A 31 -2.03 -3.01 -13.69
CA THR A 31 -0.83 -3.52 -13.02
C THR A 31 -1.14 -3.87 -11.58
N VAL A 32 -1.80 -2.99 -10.82
CA VAL A 32 -2.17 -3.26 -9.42
C VAL A 32 -3.11 -4.46 -9.32
N ASN A 33 -4.11 -4.57 -10.19
CA ASN A 33 -5.01 -5.72 -10.25
C ASN A 33 -4.22 -7.03 -10.45
N SER A 34 -3.36 -7.06 -11.48
CA SER A 34 -2.52 -8.22 -11.76
C SER A 34 -1.61 -8.60 -10.59
N GLN A 35 -1.04 -7.61 -9.91
CA GLN A 35 -0.17 -7.83 -8.74
C GLN A 35 -0.96 -8.32 -7.51
N CYS A 36 -2.14 -7.77 -7.27
CA CYS A 36 -3.04 -8.24 -6.20
C CYS A 36 -3.50 -9.69 -6.46
N ASP A 37 -3.87 -10.01 -7.69
CA ASP A 37 -4.35 -11.35 -8.05
C ASP A 37 -3.22 -12.40 -7.98
N ARG A 38 -1.97 -11.98 -8.21
CA ARG A 38 -0.76 -12.79 -7.99
C ARG A 38 -0.29 -12.84 -6.54
N GLY A 39 -0.95 -12.11 -5.63
CA GLY A 39 -0.63 -12.10 -4.19
C GLY A 39 0.60 -11.27 -3.82
N TYR A 40 1.06 -10.36 -4.68
CA TYR A 40 2.23 -9.52 -4.40
C TYR A 40 1.90 -8.38 -3.41
N TRP A 41 0.63 -7.97 -3.35
CA TRP A 41 0.15 -7.02 -2.35
C TRP A 41 -0.64 -7.74 -1.25
N PRO A 42 -0.49 -7.34 0.02
CA PRO A 42 -1.34 -7.84 1.09
C PRO A 42 -2.76 -7.30 0.88
N VAL A 43 -3.70 -8.23 0.76
CA VAL A 43 -5.10 -7.93 0.44
C VAL A 43 -6.00 -8.62 1.45
N VAL A 44 -7.04 -7.91 1.89
CA VAL A 44 -8.09 -8.44 2.76
C VAL A 44 -9.39 -8.53 1.99
N LYS A 45 -10.05 -9.69 2.06
CA LYS A 45 -11.41 -9.87 1.52
C LYS A 45 -12.43 -9.40 2.54
N ILE A 46 -13.29 -8.47 2.14
CA ILE A 46 -14.43 -7.99 2.94
C ILE A 46 -15.68 -8.07 2.05
N GLY A 47 -16.53 -9.05 2.30
CA GLY A 47 -17.65 -9.37 1.43
C GLY A 47 -17.17 -9.67 0.00
N ARG A 48 -17.70 -8.93 -0.98
CA ARG A 48 -17.30 -9.05 -2.40
C ARG A 48 -16.05 -8.25 -2.78
N TYR A 49 -15.53 -7.42 -1.86
CA TYR A 49 -14.42 -6.51 -2.14
C TYR A 49 -13.08 -7.11 -1.73
N SER A 50 -12.06 -6.78 -2.52
CA SER A 50 -10.66 -7.09 -2.28
C SER A 50 -9.94 -5.77 -2.03
N LEU A 51 -9.64 -5.46 -0.77
CA LEU A 51 -9.01 -4.21 -0.36
C LEU A 51 -7.52 -4.42 -0.09
N VAL A 52 -6.70 -3.46 -0.49
CA VAL A 52 -5.27 -3.44 -0.19
C VAL A 52 -5.08 -3.02 1.26
N ASN A 53 -4.29 -3.79 2.02
CA ASN A 53 -3.94 -3.47 3.40
C ASN A 53 -2.68 -2.61 3.44
N VAL A 54 -2.87 -1.31 3.53
CA VAL A 54 -1.79 -0.30 3.54
C VAL A 54 -0.94 -0.43 4.80
N GLU A 55 -1.52 -0.73 5.96
CA GLU A 55 -0.73 -0.88 7.20
C GLU A 55 0.26 -2.05 7.11
N ALA A 56 -0.19 -3.18 6.57
CA ALA A 56 0.70 -4.32 6.36
C ALA A 56 1.86 -3.97 5.41
N ILE A 57 1.61 -3.13 4.40
CA ILE A 57 2.66 -2.63 3.49
C ILE A 57 3.63 -1.71 4.24
N ARG A 58 3.13 -0.77 5.06
CA ARG A 58 3.99 0.13 5.84
C ARG A 58 4.89 -0.61 6.81
N VAL A 59 4.36 -1.62 7.52
CA VAL A 59 5.15 -2.48 8.40
C VAL A 59 6.26 -3.18 7.62
N LYS A 60 5.92 -3.86 6.51
CA LYS A 60 6.92 -4.53 5.66
C LYS A 60 7.94 -3.56 5.07
N ALA A 61 7.53 -2.36 4.67
CA ALA A 61 8.44 -1.36 4.14
C ALA A 61 9.44 -0.89 5.21
N ALA A 62 8.98 -0.69 6.45
CA ALA A 62 9.85 -0.33 7.57
C ALA A 62 10.84 -1.46 7.92
N GLU A 63 10.39 -2.72 7.92
CA GLU A 63 11.26 -3.88 8.09
C GLU A 63 12.35 -3.94 7.00
N ARG A 64 11.95 -3.78 5.72
CA ARG A 64 12.87 -3.80 4.58
C ARG A 64 13.82 -2.62 4.53
N ALA A 65 13.42 -1.45 5.03
CA ALA A 65 14.31 -0.29 5.10
C ALA A 65 15.56 -0.58 5.97
N GLN A 66 15.47 -1.50 6.94
CA GLN A 66 16.62 -1.92 7.74
C GLN A 66 17.65 -2.75 6.95
N GLU A 67 17.25 -3.38 5.84
CA GLU A 67 18.13 -4.17 4.96
C GLU A 67 19.03 -3.25 4.12
N PHE A 68 18.57 -2.03 3.84
CA PHE A 68 19.31 -1.01 3.09
C PHE A 68 19.85 0.02 4.07
N ALA A 69 20.95 -0.31 4.75
CA ALA A 69 21.71 0.68 5.49
C ALA A 69 22.21 1.76 4.51
N LEU A 70 21.61 2.94 4.55
CA LEU A 70 22.11 4.17 3.92
C LEU A 70 23.16 4.81 4.84
#